data_AF-A0A2N2J207-F1
#
_entry.id   AF-A0A2N2J207-F1
#
_cell.length_a   1.000
_cell.length_b   1.000
_cell.length_c   1.000
_cell.angle_alpha   90.00
_cell.angle_beta   90.00
_cell.angle_gamma   90.00
#
_symmetry.space_group_name_H-M   'P 1'
#
loop_
_entity.id
_entity.type
_entity.pdbx_description
1 polymer ?
#
loop_
_entity_poly.entity_id
_entity_poly.type
_entity_poly.pdbx_seq_one_letter_code
_entity_poly.pdbx_strand_id
1 'polypeptide(L)'
;MRPGASLMERFNGWFVEPIEKLKELPEGDGGFLALSAALFLCERYYRAATDTLHMGRDNEKFKIEAAKDFGLSLDDFKCFWMVYRNGTQHQGIPQKYVDRHKMKYTWQICEDFDAIPEIYKINAYRREIRLNVWKFADFIIEKFRTNPEVFQKAISHTFPEVKDIGSDES
;
A
#
# COMPACT_ATOMS: atom_id res chain seq x y z
N MET A 1 -18.82 4.00 -14.29
CA MET A 1 -17.74 4.95 -14.64
C MET A 1 -17.94 5.33 -16.10
N ARG A 2 -17.73 6.59 -16.49
CA ARG A 2 -18.08 7.03 -17.85
C ARG A 2 -17.22 6.30 -18.91
N PRO A 3 -17.82 5.78 -20.00
CA PRO A 3 -17.08 5.31 -21.16
C PRO A 3 -16.09 6.37 -21.67
N GLY A 4 -14.88 5.95 -22.06
CA GLY A 4 -13.84 6.87 -22.53
C GLY A 4 -13.06 7.61 -21.44
N ALA A 5 -13.28 7.31 -20.14
CA ALA A 5 -12.48 7.87 -19.06
C ALA A 5 -10.98 7.54 -19.23
N SER A 6 -10.12 8.54 -19.05
CA SER A 6 -8.67 8.41 -19.03
C SER A 6 -8.21 7.47 -17.90
N LEU A 7 -6.98 6.96 -17.99
CA LEU A 7 -6.40 6.11 -16.94
C LEU A 7 -6.33 6.83 -15.59
N MET A 8 -6.07 8.15 -15.59
CA MET A 8 -6.04 8.94 -14.36
C MET A 8 -7.42 9.10 -13.74
N GLU A 9 -8.46 9.34 -14.56
CA GLU A 9 -9.85 9.35 -14.05
C GLU A 9 -10.25 8.00 -13.46
N ARG A 10 -9.80 6.88 -14.07
CA ARG A 10 -10.01 5.54 -13.51
C ARG A 10 -9.32 5.37 -12.17
N PHE A 11 -8.04 5.74 -12.10
CA PHE A 11 -7.27 5.66 -10.86
C PHE A 11 -7.90 6.51 -9.75
N ASN A 12 -8.33 7.73 -10.07
CA ASN A 12 -9.02 8.60 -9.14
C ASN A 12 -10.32 7.96 -8.64
N GLY A 13 -11.18 7.50 -9.55
CA GLY A 13 -12.47 6.90 -9.17
C GLY A 13 -12.36 5.54 -8.47
N TRP A 14 -11.31 4.76 -8.71
CA TRP A 14 -11.15 3.42 -8.12
C TRP A 14 -10.38 3.40 -6.80
N PHE A 15 -9.49 4.38 -6.59
CA PHE A 15 -8.61 4.38 -5.42
C PHE A 15 -8.69 5.68 -4.64
N VAL A 16 -8.46 6.82 -5.30
CA VAL A 16 -8.37 8.10 -4.59
C VAL A 16 -9.70 8.48 -3.94
N GLU A 17 -10.77 8.60 -4.71
CA GLU A 17 -12.08 9.00 -4.19
C GLU A 17 -12.62 8.02 -3.15
N PRO A 18 -12.54 6.69 -3.34
CA PRO A 18 -12.92 5.75 -2.28
C PRO A 18 -12.09 5.90 -1.00
N ILE A 19 -10.76 6.09 -1.10
CA ILE A 19 -9.90 6.29 0.08
C ILE A 19 -10.28 7.58 0.81
N GLU A 20 -10.51 8.68 0.10
CA GLU A 20 -10.99 9.94 0.71
C GLU A 20 -12.34 9.75 1.39
N LYS A 21 -13.26 8.99 0.78
CA LYS A 21 -14.55 8.68 1.41
C LYS A 21 -14.41 7.82 2.66
N LEU A 22 -13.45 6.90 2.70
CA LEU A 22 -13.16 6.09 3.89
C LEU A 22 -12.64 6.93 5.06
N LYS A 23 -11.97 8.06 4.81
CA LYS A 23 -11.53 9.00 5.86
C LYS A 23 -12.69 9.71 6.56
N GLU A 24 -13.83 9.84 5.88
CA GLU A 24 -15.04 10.49 6.44
C GLU A 24 -15.78 9.60 7.44
N LEU A 25 -15.44 8.30 7.54
CA LEU A 25 -16.07 7.39 8.49
C LEU A 25 -15.68 7.74 9.95
N PRO A 26 -16.62 7.61 10.91
CA PRO A 26 -16.34 7.87 12.32
C PRO A 26 -15.16 7.05 12.83
N GLU A 27 -14.43 7.60 13.81
CA GLU A 27 -13.37 6.91 14.55
C GLU A 27 -12.22 6.35 13.69
N GLY A 28 -12.17 6.69 12.40
CA GLY A 28 -11.19 6.16 11.46
C GLY A 28 -11.47 4.72 10.99
N ASP A 29 -12.71 4.23 11.10
CA ASP A 29 -13.09 2.85 10.78
C ASP A 29 -12.72 2.39 9.36
N GLY A 30 -12.60 3.32 8.42
CA GLY A 30 -12.14 3.05 7.05
C GLY A 30 -10.65 2.73 6.91
N GLY A 31 -9.86 2.90 7.98
CA GLY A 31 -8.40 2.90 7.94
C GLY A 31 -7.78 1.59 7.44
N PHE A 32 -8.32 0.44 7.83
CA PHE A 32 -7.80 -0.86 7.38
C PHE A 32 -8.06 -1.12 5.89
N LEU A 33 -9.20 -0.67 5.35
CA LEU A 33 -9.49 -0.79 3.93
C LEU A 33 -8.61 0.14 3.10
N ALA A 34 -8.43 1.39 3.56
CA ALA A 34 -7.52 2.33 2.93
C ALA A 34 -6.07 1.84 2.96
N LEU A 35 -5.62 1.29 4.09
CA LEU A 35 -4.30 0.66 4.22
C LEU A 35 -4.13 -0.52 3.25
N SER A 36 -5.13 -1.39 3.13
CA SER A 36 -5.09 -2.53 2.21
C SER A 36 -4.92 -2.08 0.75
N ALA A 37 -5.70 -1.08 0.33
CA ALA A 37 -5.59 -0.47 -0.99
C ALA A 37 -4.22 0.20 -1.20
N ALA A 38 -3.75 0.98 -0.23
CA ALA A 38 -2.45 1.65 -0.28
C ALA A 38 -1.28 0.65 -0.37
N LEU A 39 -1.33 -0.47 0.35
CA LEU A 39 -0.30 -1.52 0.28
C LEU A 39 -0.28 -2.23 -1.08
N PHE A 40 -1.46 -2.47 -1.67
CA PHE A 40 -1.56 -2.96 -3.04
C PHE A 40 -0.95 -1.98 -4.05
N LEU A 41 -1.30 -0.69 -3.93
CA LEU A 41 -0.76 0.36 -4.79
C LEU A 41 0.75 0.54 -4.62
N CYS A 42 1.25 0.45 -3.39
CA CYS A 42 2.68 0.48 -3.07
C CYS A 42 3.43 -0.64 -3.81
N GLU A 43 2.96 -1.89 -3.71
CA GLU A 43 3.56 -3.02 -4.45
C GLU A 43 3.58 -2.73 -5.94
N ARG A 44 2.44 -2.28 -6.47
CA ARG A 44 2.26 -2.01 -7.89
C ARG A 44 3.19 -0.91 -8.39
N TYR A 45 3.33 0.17 -7.63
CA TYR A 45 4.20 1.29 -7.95
C TYR A 45 5.65 0.83 -8.10
N TYR A 46 6.23 0.22 -7.06
CA TYR A 46 7.64 -0.18 -7.10
C TYR A 46 7.90 -1.31 -8.09
N ARG A 47 6.92 -2.19 -8.32
CA ARG A 47 7.03 -3.19 -9.39
C ARG A 47 7.07 -2.53 -10.77
N ALA A 48 6.29 -1.48 -11.02
CA ALA A 48 6.37 -0.73 -12.27
C ALA A 48 7.68 0.04 -12.39
N ALA A 49 8.13 0.69 -11.31
CA ALA A 49 9.38 1.46 -11.27
C ALA A 49 10.63 0.59 -11.49
N THR A 50 10.56 -0.71 -11.19
CA THR A 50 11.66 -1.67 -11.34
C THR A 50 11.47 -2.66 -12.49
N ASP A 51 10.45 -2.45 -13.34
CA ASP A 51 10.07 -3.33 -14.44
C ASP A 51 9.87 -4.81 -14.01
N THR A 52 9.26 -5.00 -12.84
CA THR A 52 9.01 -6.30 -12.20
C THR A 52 7.53 -6.64 -11.99
N LEU A 53 6.62 -5.95 -12.70
CA LEU A 53 5.15 -6.17 -12.64
C LEU A 53 4.74 -7.62 -12.90
N HIS A 54 5.40 -8.29 -13.83
CA HIS A 54 5.09 -9.67 -14.22
C HIS A 54 6.06 -10.70 -13.63
N MET A 55 6.97 -10.27 -12.75
CA MET A 55 7.92 -11.17 -12.13
C MET A 55 7.32 -11.89 -10.93
N GLY A 56 7.82 -13.09 -10.66
CA GLY A 56 7.38 -13.93 -9.54
C GLY A 56 7.52 -13.25 -8.17
N ARG A 57 6.87 -13.84 -7.16
CA ARG A 57 6.82 -13.35 -5.78
C ARG A 57 8.21 -13.20 -5.14
N ASP A 58 9.18 -13.99 -5.58
CA ASP A 58 10.54 -14.01 -5.06
C ASP A 58 11.43 -12.87 -5.59
N ASN A 59 10.93 -12.07 -6.53
CA ASN A 59 11.67 -10.91 -7.00
C ASN A 59 11.80 -9.85 -5.89
N GLU A 60 13.04 -9.52 -5.55
CA GLU A 60 13.34 -8.55 -4.49
C GLU A 60 13.64 -7.14 -4.99
N LYS A 61 13.74 -6.92 -6.31
CA LYS A 61 14.13 -5.61 -6.88
C LYS A 61 13.19 -4.50 -6.40
N PHE A 62 11.88 -4.73 -6.44
CA PHE A 62 10.92 -3.74 -5.98
C PHE A 62 11.03 -3.46 -4.47
N LYS A 63 11.37 -4.47 -3.65
CA LYS A 63 11.56 -4.29 -2.20
C LYS A 63 12.82 -3.49 -1.91
N ILE A 64 13.89 -3.71 -2.68
CA ILE A 64 15.13 -2.93 -2.59
C ILE A 64 14.85 -1.46 -2.90
N GLU A 65 14.15 -1.19 -4.00
CA GLU A 65 13.81 0.19 -4.38
C GLU A 65 12.88 0.85 -3.36
N ALA A 66 11.86 0.12 -2.88
CA ALA A 66 10.96 0.62 -1.84
C ALA A 66 11.68 0.90 -0.52
N ALA A 67 12.58 0.01 -0.07
CA ALA A 67 13.37 0.22 1.13
C ALA A 67 14.24 1.48 1.03
N LYS A 68 14.89 1.68 -0.12
CA LYS A 68 15.71 2.87 -0.39
C LYS A 68 14.87 4.15 -0.34
N ASP A 69 13.73 4.17 -1.01
CA ASP A 69 12.83 5.32 -1.04
C ASP A 69 12.21 5.63 0.33
N PHE A 70 12.02 4.60 1.17
CA PHE A 70 11.53 4.73 2.54
C PHE A 70 12.65 5.09 3.53
N GLY A 71 13.92 5.12 3.11
CA GLY A 71 15.04 5.31 4.03
C GLY A 71 15.22 4.18 5.04
N LEU A 72 14.77 2.96 4.71
CA LEU A 72 14.84 1.78 5.56
C LEU A 72 15.92 0.81 5.08
N SER A 73 16.39 -0.05 5.99
CA SER A 73 17.13 -1.23 5.56
C SER A 73 16.19 -2.19 4.80
N LEU A 74 16.77 -3.01 3.91
CA LEU A 74 15.98 -4.02 3.20
C LEU A 74 15.30 -5.01 4.17
N ASP A 75 15.97 -5.37 5.26
CA ASP A 75 15.42 -6.28 6.26
C ASP A 75 14.25 -5.66 7.04
N ASP A 76 14.36 -4.37 7.40
CA ASP A 76 13.27 -3.63 8.03
C ASP A 76 12.06 -3.50 7.10
N PHE A 77 12.29 -3.17 5.83
CA PHE A 77 11.22 -3.11 4.83
C PHE A 77 10.55 -4.47 4.64
N LYS A 78 11.32 -5.57 4.62
CA LYS A 78 10.76 -6.93 4.56
C LYS A 78 9.91 -7.24 5.78
N CYS A 79 10.33 -6.84 6.98
CA CYS A 79 9.54 -7.02 8.20
C CYS A 79 8.24 -6.22 8.14
N PHE A 80 8.29 -4.95 7.69
CA PHE A 80 7.11 -4.15 7.38
C PHE A 80 6.18 -4.87 6.39
N TRP A 81 6.74 -5.37 5.28
CA TRP A 81 5.98 -6.07 4.25
C TRP A 81 5.27 -7.32 4.79
N MET A 82 5.98 -8.10 5.62
CA MET A 82 5.42 -9.29 6.26
C MET A 82 4.31 -8.95 7.24
N VAL A 83 4.50 -7.93 8.08
CA VAL A 83 3.52 -7.51 9.09
C VAL A 83 2.30 -6.86 8.46
N TYR A 84 2.50 -5.82 7.64
CA TYR A 84 1.41 -5.00 7.10
C TYR A 84 0.83 -5.58 5.82
N ARG A 85 1.62 -5.73 4.74
CA ARG A 85 1.08 -6.19 3.44
C ARG A 85 0.57 -7.62 3.51
N ASN A 86 1.39 -8.56 3.96
CA ASN A 86 0.97 -9.96 4.02
C ASN A 86 -0.10 -10.19 5.08
N GLY A 87 0.00 -9.54 6.25
CA GLY A 87 -1.06 -9.59 7.25
C GLY A 87 -2.39 -9.10 6.68
N THR A 88 -2.45 -7.84 6.24
CA THR A 88 -3.71 -7.21 5.81
C THR A 88 -4.37 -7.97 4.65
N GLN A 89 -3.59 -8.42 3.65
CA GLN A 89 -4.17 -9.09 2.48
C GLN A 89 -4.53 -10.56 2.69
N HIS A 90 -3.98 -11.24 3.70
CA HIS A 90 -4.29 -12.65 3.97
C HIS A 90 -5.16 -12.86 5.22
N GLN A 91 -5.13 -11.93 6.17
CA GLN A 91 -5.80 -12.03 7.48
C GLN A 91 -6.79 -10.88 7.73
N GLY A 92 -6.87 -9.89 6.84
CA GLY A 92 -7.71 -8.70 7.01
C GLY A 92 -7.12 -7.64 7.95
N ILE A 93 -6.02 -7.94 8.66
CA ILE A 93 -5.33 -7.03 9.59
C ILE A 93 -3.82 -7.28 9.58
N PRO A 94 -2.98 -6.31 9.99
CA PRO A 94 -1.56 -6.56 10.18
C PRO A 94 -1.31 -7.71 11.16
N GLN A 95 -0.30 -8.53 10.87
CA GLN A 95 0.01 -9.73 11.67
C GLN A 95 1.20 -9.52 12.60
N LYS A 96 1.27 -10.26 13.70
CA LYS A 96 2.50 -10.38 14.47
C LYS A 96 3.49 -11.25 13.68
N TYR A 97 4.76 -10.86 13.65
CA TYR A 97 5.79 -11.59 12.92
C TYR A 97 6.99 -11.88 13.83
N VAL A 98 7.62 -13.04 13.65
CA VAL A 98 8.86 -13.41 14.32
C VAL A 98 9.88 -13.78 13.26
N ASP A 99 11.01 -13.09 13.23
CA ASP A 99 12.04 -13.35 12.24
C ASP A 99 12.90 -14.59 12.61
N ARG A 100 13.85 -14.90 11.73
CA ARG A 100 14.82 -16.01 11.93
C ARG A 100 15.69 -15.86 13.17
N HIS A 101 15.89 -14.63 13.67
CA HIS A 101 16.68 -14.30 14.85
C HIS A 101 15.82 -14.21 16.12
N LYS A 102 14.55 -14.66 16.05
CA LYS A 102 13.57 -14.60 17.15
C LYS A 102 13.19 -13.18 17.57
N MET A 103 13.47 -12.18 16.73
CA MET A 103 12.97 -10.82 16.93
C MET A 103 11.47 -10.81 16.68
N LYS A 104 10.71 -10.27 17.64
CA LYS A 104 9.26 -10.13 17.53
C LYS A 104 8.91 -8.75 16.98
N TYR A 105 8.13 -8.71 15.92
CA TYR A 105 7.57 -7.50 15.32
C TYR A 105 6.07 -7.43 15.63
N THR A 106 5.67 -6.34 16.28
CA THR A 106 4.27 -5.94 16.43
C THR A 106 4.00 -4.70 15.57
N TRP A 107 2.74 -4.28 15.51
CA TRP A 107 2.32 -3.12 14.74
C TRP A 107 1.55 -2.16 15.64
N GLN A 108 1.61 -0.87 15.29
CA GLN A 108 0.78 0.17 15.88
C GLN A 108 0.37 1.15 14.78
N ILE A 109 -0.90 1.55 14.81
CA ILE A 109 -1.45 2.57 13.92
C ILE A 109 -1.89 3.75 14.80
N CYS A 110 -1.46 4.95 14.43
CA CYS A 110 -1.82 6.20 15.12
C CYS A 110 -1.70 7.37 14.14
N GLU A 111 -2.48 8.43 14.37
CA GLU A 111 -2.44 9.65 13.56
C GLU A 111 -1.15 10.46 13.76
N ASP A 112 -0.52 10.33 14.93
CA ASP A 112 0.73 11.03 15.27
C ASP A 112 1.94 10.50 14.51
N PHE A 113 1.86 9.29 13.95
CA PHE A 113 2.95 8.70 13.18
C PHE A 113 3.04 9.30 11.76
N ASP A 114 4.13 9.00 11.07
CA ASP A 114 4.39 9.48 9.71
C ASP A 114 3.87 8.53 8.62
N ALA A 115 3.95 9.01 7.37
CA ALA A 115 3.63 8.22 6.18
C ALA A 115 4.57 7.02 6.02
N ILE A 116 5.86 7.21 6.31
CA ILE A 116 6.87 6.16 6.19
C ILE A 116 6.89 5.34 7.49
N PRO A 117 6.86 3.99 7.42
CA PRO A 117 6.84 3.17 8.62
C PRO A 117 8.10 3.35 9.46
N GLU A 118 7.91 3.65 10.75
CA GLU A 118 9.00 3.73 11.73
C GLU A 118 9.21 2.37 12.40
N ILE A 119 10.46 1.92 12.50
CA ILE A 119 10.83 0.71 13.25
C ILE A 119 11.25 1.10 14.67
N TYR A 120 10.29 1.11 15.59
CA TYR A 120 10.53 1.48 16.97
C TYR A 120 11.11 0.32 17.80
N LYS A 121 12.22 0.58 18.49
CA LYS A 121 12.87 -0.40 19.36
C LYS A 121 12.26 -0.36 20.76
N ILE A 122 11.46 -1.38 21.08
CA ILE A 122 10.94 -1.58 22.44
C ILE A 122 12.03 -2.14 23.36
N ASN A 123 12.71 -3.22 22.97
CA ASN A 123 13.80 -3.83 23.74
C ASN A 123 14.74 -4.66 22.85
N ALA A 124 15.58 -5.52 23.42
CA ALA A 124 16.52 -6.34 22.65
C ALA A 124 15.85 -7.34 21.68
N TYR A 125 14.63 -7.81 21.97
CA TYR A 125 13.94 -8.89 21.25
C TYR A 125 12.58 -8.50 20.68
N ARG A 126 12.19 -7.23 20.81
CA ARG A 126 10.92 -6.72 20.32
C ARG A 126 11.10 -5.40 19.58
N ARG A 127 10.45 -5.31 18.43
CA ARG A 127 10.24 -4.11 17.62
C ARG A 127 8.75 -3.88 17.42
N GLU A 128 8.39 -2.63 17.21
CA GLU A 128 7.05 -2.21 16.83
C GLU A 128 7.16 -1.37 15.57
N ILE A 129 6.39 -1.73 14.56
CA ILE A 129 6.31 -0.99 13.31
C ILE A 129 5.14 -0.01 13.44
N ARG A 130 5.43 1.28 13.32
CA ARG A 130 4.47 2.37 13.55
C ARG A 130 4.15 3.04 12.23
N LEU A 131 2.86 3.27 11.99
CA LEU A 131 2.40 3.83 10.72
C LEU A 131 1.15 4.69 10.92
N ASN A 132 1.09 5.84 10.25
CA ASN A 132 -0.17 6.52 10.00
C ASN A 132 -0.74 6.04 8.66
N VAL A 133 -1.90 5.37 8.70
CA VAL A 133 -2.51 4.76 7.52
C VAL A 133 -2.93 5.78 6.46
N TRP A 134 -3.42 6.94 6.89
CA TRP A 134 -3.90 7.99 5.99
C TRP A 134 -2.74 8.68 5.29
N LYS A 135 -1.72 9.07 6.07
CA LYS A 135 -0.49 9.65 5.51
C LYS A 135 0.21 8.67 4.56
N PHE A 136 0.22 7.37 4.88
CA PHE A 136 0.78 6.35 4.00
C PHE A 136 -0.02 6.23 2.68
N ALA A 137 -1.36 6.20 2.76
CA ALA A 137 -2.20 6.15 1.57
C ALA A 137 -1.97 7.38 0.66
N ASP A 138 -1.93 8.57 1.25
CA ASP A 138 -1.69 9.83 0.53
C ASP A 138 -0.30 9.85 -0.10
N PHE A 139 0.71 9.41 0.64
CA PHE A 139 2.08 9.29 0.13
C PHE A 139 2.13 8.41 -1.12
N ILE A 140 1.51 7.22 -1.09
CA ILE A 140 1.52 6.30 -2.24
C ILE A 140 0.72 6.85 -3.42
N ILE A 141 -0.44 7.46 -3.17
CA ILE A 141 -1.23 8.13 -4.23
C ILE A 141 -0.41 9.24 -4.89
N GLU A 142 0.30 10.04 -4.09
CA GLU A 142 1.11 11.14 -4.61
C GLU A 142 2.29 10.65 -5.46
N LYS A 143 2.87 9.48 -5.12
CA LYS A 143 3.90 8.87 -6.00
C LYS A 143 3.34 8.60 -7.40
N PHE A 144 2.12 8.10 -7.53
CA PHE A 144 1.50 7.89 -8.84
C PHE A 144 1.22 9.20 -9.58
N ARG A 145 0.75 10.24 -8.89
CA ARG A 145 0.46 11.55 -9.50
C ARG A 145 1.71 12.26 -10.01
N THR A 146 2.81 12.16 -9.28
CA THR A 146 4.06 12.87 -9.59
C THR A 146 4.99 12.11 -10.53
N ASN A 147 4.71 10.84 -10.82
CA ASN A 147 5.55 10.00 -11.70
C ASN A 147 4.71 9.41 -12.85
N PRO A 148 4.35 10.22 -13.87
CA PRO A 148 3.43 9.82 -14.93
C PRO A 148 3.93 8.62 -15.75
N GLU A 149 5.24 8.45 -15.90
CA GLU A 149 5.81 7.29 -16.60
C GLU A 149 5.59 5.99 -15.82
N VAL A 150 5.83 6.00 -14.50
CA VAL A 150 5.58 4.85 -13.63
C VAL A 150 4.09 4.56 -13.56
N PHE A 151 3.26 5.60 -13.47
CA PHE A 151 1.80 5.48 -13.53
C PHE A 151 1.35 4.79 -14.82
N GLN A 152 1.82 5.25 -15.97
CA GLN A 152 1.46 4.66 -17.26
C GLN A 152 1.83 3.18 -17.31
N LYS A 153 3.07 2.82 -16.91
CA LYS A 153 3.53 1.42 -16.85
C LYS A 153 2.69 0.57 -15.90
N ALA A 154 2.35 1.11 -14.72
CA ALA A 154 1.61 0.39 -13.70
C ALA A 154 0.17 0.09 -14.11
N ILE A 155 -0.45 0.89 -14.98
CA ILE A 155 -1.90 0.92 -15.14
C ILE A 155 -2.36 0.50 -16.54
N SER A 156 -1.55 0.74 -17.58
CA SER A 156 -1.92 0.60 -19.00
C SER A 156 -2.52 -0.76 -19.39
N HIS A 157 -2.13 -1.84 -18.74
CA HIS A 157 -2.57 -3.20 -19.08
C HIS A 157 -3.52 -3.82 -18.06
N THR A 158 -3.99 -3.06 -17.06
CA THR A 158 -4.66 -3.67 -15.90
C THR A 158 -5.93 -2.94 -15.47
N PHE A 159 -6.14 -1.70 -15.92
CA PHE A 159 -7.35 -0.95 -15.58
C PHE A 159 -8.28 -0.93 -16.80
N PRO A 160 -9.07 -2.00 -17.02
CA PRO A 160 -9.99 -2.06 -18.15
C PRO A 160 -11.04 -0.95 -18.07
N GLU A 161 -11.70 -0.69 -19.19
CA GLU A 161 -12.90 0.13 -19.13
C GLU A 161 -13.97 -0.66 -18.37
N VAL A 162 -14.57 -0.06 -17.35
CA VAL A 162 -15.77 -0.61 -16.73
C VAL A 162 -16.96 -0.13 -17.57
N LYS A 163 -17.54 -1.04 -18.36
CA LYS A 163 -18.84 -0.80 -19.00
C LYS A 163 -19.90 -0.67 -17.92
N ASP A 164 -20.93 0.13 -18.18
CA ASP A 164 -22.01 0.39 -17.21
C ASP A 164 -22.47 -0.91 -16.57
N ILE A 165 -22.30 -1.00 -15.25
CA ILE A 165 -22.93 -2.03 -14.44
C ILE A 165 -24.37 -1.56 -14.35
N GLY A 166 -25.21 -2.04 -15.26
CA GLY A 166 -26.62 -1.68 -15.30
C GLY A 166 -27.20 -1.80 -13.91
N SER A 167 -27.85 -0.74 -13.44
CA SER A 167 -28.94 -0.89 -12.50
C SER A 167 -30.05 -1.59 -13.28
N ASP A 168 -29.96 -2.92 -13.38
CA ASP A 168 -31.17 -3.70 -13.61
C ASP A 168 -32.06 -3.39 -12.40
N GLU A 169 -33.10 -2.62 -12.66
CA GLU A 169 -34.17 -2.34 -11.73
C GLU A 169 -34.67 -3.66 -11.13
N SER A 170 -34.56 -3.78 -9.82
CA SER A 170 -35.27 -4.79 -9.02
C SER A 170 -36.13 -4.07 -7.99
#